data_AF-A0A8T2JXT8-F1
#
_entry.id   AF-A0A8T2JXT8-F1
#
_cell.length_a   1.000
_cell.length_b   1.000
_cell.length_c   1.000
_cell.angle_alpha   90.00
_cell.angle_beta   90.00
_cell.angle_gamma   90.00
#
_symmetry.space_group_name_H-M   'P 1'
#
loop_
_entity.id
_entity.type
_entity.pdbx_description
1 polymer ?
#
loop_
_entity_poly.entity_id
_entity_poly.type
_entity_poly.pdbx_seq_one_letter_code
_entity_poly.pdbx_strand_id
1 'polypeptide(L)'
;MATLRGLLRVRTVTGRWRGVRDRQCLLRNTIRCQSDFTSLEEKPQFPGASADYVDSLEFIQPNVISGIPIYRVMDRQGQIINPSEDPKIPKEKVLKFYHTMTLLNTMDRILYESQRQGRISFYMTNYGEEGTHVGSIAALNDTDLVFGQYREAGVLMYRGYPLDLFMAQCYGNALDPGKGRQMPVHYGCMERNFVTISSPLATQIPQAARGPGYGLLSIRVDGNDVFAVYNATKEARRRAVAENQPFLVEAMTYRIGHHSTSDDSSAYRSVDEVNYWDKQDHPISRLRHYMLHQGWWDDEQEKIWRKKSRKMVMEAFEEAERKQKPKLEHMFTDVYSEMPVQLKKQEQSLMKHLKLYGEHYPLDSYEK
;
A
#
# COMPACT_ATOMS: atom_id res chain seq x y z
N MET A 1 -7.46 -43.56 -56.43
CA MET A 1 -8.44 -42.52 -56.05
C MET A 1 -7.73 -41.49 -55.18
N ALA A 2 -8.14 -40.23 -55.32
CA ALA A 2 -7.40 -39.00 -55.10
C ALA A 2 -6.75 -38.79 -53.71
N THR A 3 -5.52 -38.28 -53.78
CA THR A 3 -4.81 -37.40 -52.84
C THR A 3 -5.57 -36.12 -52.50
N LEU A 4 -5.42 -35.63 -51.27
CA LEU A 4 -5.28 -34.18 -50.97
C LEU A 4 -4.73 -33.98 -49.54
N ARG A 5 -3.41 -33.76 -49.44
CA ARG A 5 -2.73 -33.15 -48.28
C ARG A 5 -2.80 -31.64 -48.44
N GLY A 6 -3.53 -30.96 -47.55
CA GLY A 6 -3.53 -29.49 -47.47
C GLY A 6 -2.35 -28.99 -46.64
N LEU A 7 -1.39 -28.34 -47.31
CA LEU A 7 -0.37 -27.49 -46.68
C LEU A 7 -1.05 -26.21 -46.15
N LEU A 8 -0.93 -25.93 -44.85
CA LEU A 8 -1.05 -24.56 -44.34
C LEU A 8 0.36 -23.97 -44.19
N ARG A 9 0.74 -23.12 -45.15
CA ARG A 9 1.95 -22.27 -45.08
C ARG A 9 1.70 -21.12 -44.10
N VAL A 10 2.45 -21.06 -43.01
CA VAL A 10 2.60 -19.83 -42.22
C VAL A 10 3.51 -18.89 -43.01
N ARG A 11 2.94 -17.82 -43.58
CA ARG A 11 3.68 -16.70 -44.14
C ARG A 11 4.20 -15.82 -43.00
N THR A 12 5.50 -15.84 -42.75
CA THR A 12 6.19 -14.77 -42.02
C THR A 12 6.16 -13.50 -42.88
N VAL A 13 5.42 -12.48 -42.42
CA VAL A 13 5.44 -11.15 -43.02
C VAL A 13 6.72 -10.46 -42.57
N THR A 14 7.73 -10.44 -43.42
CA THR A 14 8.90 -9.57 -43.28
C THR A 14 8.54 -8.17 -43.76
N GLY A 15 8.03 -7.34 -42.85
CA GLY A 15 7.80 -5.91 -43.08
C GLY A 15 9.08 -5.11 -42.87
N ARG A 16 9.70 -4.67 -43.97
CA ARG A 16 10.91 -3.85 -44.00
C ARG A 16 10.52 -2.37 -43.84
N TRP A 17 10.71 -1.79 -42.66
CA TRP A 17 10.59 -0.34 -42.47
C TRP A 17 11.97 0.32 -42.65
N ARG A 18 12.09 1.16 -43.69
CA ARG A 18 13.23 2.06 -43.91
C ARG A 18 12.88 3.45 -43.37
N GLY A 19 13.69 3.92 -42.43
CA GLY A 19 14.13 5.32 -42.33
C GLY A 19 13.33 6.25 -41.43
N VAL A 20 13.81 6.47 -40.21
CA VAL A 20 14.16 7.80 -39.68
C VAL A 20 15.42 7.64 -38.83
N ARG A 21 16.49 8.34 -39.21
CA ARG A 21 17.75 8.47 -38.48
C ARG A 21 17.58 9.46 -37.31
N ASP A 22 18.51 9.37 -36.37
CA ASP A 22 18.78 10.28 -35.26
C ASP A 22 17.89 10.20 -34.02
N ARG A 23 18.44 9.51 -33.01
CA ARG A 23 18.59 10.00 -31.62
C ARG A 23 19.72 9.20 -30.94
N GLN A 24 20.96 9.63 -31.18
CA GLN A 24 22.10 9.34 -30.30
C GLN A 24 22.10 10.38 -29.17
N CYS A 25 21.90 9.93 -27.92
CA CYS A 25 22.25 10.58 -26.63
C CYS A 25 21.51 9.78 -25.54
N LEU A 26 22.05 9.29 -24.42
CA LEU A 26 23.30 9.51 -23.67
C LEU A 26 23.56 8.23 -22.84
N LEU A 27 24.44 7.35 -23.29
CA LEU A 27 25.08 6.30 -22.48
C LEU A 27 26.52 6.16 -23.00
N ARG A 28 27.31 7.23 -22.87
CA ARG A 28 28.75 7.21 -23.11
C ARG A 28 29.39 7.47 -21.76
N ASN A 29 29.76 6.40 -21.06
CA ASN A 29 30.90 6.34 -20.15
C ASN A 29 31.01 4.93 -19.57
N THR A 30 31.44 3.97 -20.41
CA THR A 30 32.27 2.76 -20.13
C THR A 30 32.00 1.69 -21.20
N ILE A 31 32.51 1.89 -22.41
CA ILE A 31 32.74 0.77 -23.33
C ILE A 31 34.18 0.91 -23.78
N ARG A 32 35.07 0.17 -23.10
CA ARG A 32 36.44 -0.06 -23.57
C ARG A 32 36.45 -1.46 -24.17
N CYS A 33 37.05 -1.59 -25.35
CA CYS A 33 37.02 -2.74 -26.24
C CYS A 33 37.11 -4.08 -25.50
N GLN A 34 36.06 -4.89 -25.59
CA GLN A 34 36.16 -6.34 -25.39
C GLN A 34 36.88 -6.93 -26.60
N SER A 35 37.84 -7.81 -26.37
CA SER A 35 38.39 -8.68 -27.41
C SER A 35 37.26 -9.59 -27.90
N ASP A 36 36.95 -9.53 -29.20
CA ASP A 36 36.01 -10.47 -29.82
C ASP A 36 36.62 -11.88 -29.75
N PHE A 37 36.12 -12.72 -28.84
CA PHE A 37 36.41 -14.16 -28.88
C PHE A 37 35.76 -14.74 -30.14
N THR A 38 36.60 -15.14 -31.11
CA THR A 38 36.19 -15.43 -32.50
C THR A 38 35.73 -16.87 -32.73
N SER A 39 35.66 -17.72 -31.69
CA SER A 39 35.14 -19.09 -31.79
C SER A 39 33.98 -19.36 -30.82
N LEU A 40 32.99 -20.14 -31.26
CA LEU A 40 31.86 -20.58 -30.42
C LEU A 40 32.29 -21.54 -29.29
N GLU A 41 33.48 -22.14 -29.40
CA GLU A 41 34.03 -23.08 -28.41
C GLU A 41 34.60 -22.37 -27.17
N GLU A 42 34.95 -21.08 -27.27
CA GLU A 42 35.52 -20.28 -26.18
C GLU A 42 34.47 -19.47 -25.39
N LYS A 43 33.17 -19.67 -25.64
CA LYS A 43 32.10 -19.01 -24.88
C LYS A 43 31.71 -19.80 -23.62
N PRO A 44 31.33 -19.13 -22.52
CA PRO A 44 30.83 -19.82 -21.33
C PRO A 44 29.61 -20.69 -21.64
N GLN A 45 29.63 -21.95 -21.17
CA GLN A 45 28.54 -22.92 -21.36
C GLN A 45 27.87 -23.32 -20.04
N PHE A 46 28.03 -22.51 -18.99
CA PHE A 46 27.47 -22.81 -17.68
C PHE A 46 25.93 -22.68 -17.70
N PRO A 47 25.18 -23.71 -17.28
CA PRO A 47 23.71 -23.70 -17.38
C PRO A 47 23.02 -22.72 -16.41
N GLY A 48 23.73 -22.22 -15.40
CA GLY A 48 23.17 -21.38 -14.33
C GLY A 48 23.18 -19.87 -14.59
N ALA A 49 23.84 -19.40 -15.65
CA ALA A 49 23.94 -17.97 -15.97
C ALA A 49 24.26 -17.76 -17.46
N SER A 50 23.73 -16.68 -18.03
CA SER A 50 24.13 -16.20 -19.35
C SER A 50 25.09 -15.03 -19.17
N ALA A 51 26.39 -15.27 -19.40
CA ALA A 51 27.45 -14.28 -19.23
C ALA A 51 28.61 -14.54 -20.21
N ASP A 52 29.47 -13.54 -20.40
CA ASP A 52 30.72 -13.65 -21.15
C ASP A 52 31.93 -13.83 -20.20
N TYR A 53 33.03 -14.39 -20.69
CA TYR A 53 34.29 -14.40 -19.94
C TYR A 53 34.89 -12.99 -19.86
N VAL A 54 35.56 -12.70 -18.75
CA VAL A 54 36.43 -11.54 -18.57
C VAL A 54 37.82 -12.03 -18.19
N ASP A 55 38.86 -11.40 -18.73
CA ASP A 55 40.26 -11.77 -18.50
C ASP A 55 40.95 -10.85 -17.47
N SER A 56 40.26 -9.82 -16.97
CA SER A 56 40.65 -8.97 -15.86
C SER A 56 39.84 -9.29 -14.60
N LEU A 57 40.52 -9.31 -13.44
CA LEU A 57 39.86 -9.42 -12.15
C LEU A 57 39.25 -8.07 -11.77
N GLU A 58 37.93 -7.97 -11.91
CA GLU A 58 37.14 -6.77 -11.58
C GLU A 58 35.93 -7.15 -10.72
N PHE A 59 35.76 -6.47 -9.58
CA PHE A 59 34.55 -6.61 -8.76
C PHE A 59 33.45 -5.67 -9.28
N ILE A 60 32.20 -6.16 -9.33
CA ILE A 60 31.04 -5.32 -9.61
C ILE A 60 30.75 -4.44 -8.37
N GLN A 61 30.88 -3.12 -8.52
CA GLN A 61 30.59 -2.18 -7.45
C GLN A 61 29.11 -1.78 -7.43
N PRO A 62 28.46 -1.76 -6.26
CA PRO A 62 27.10 -1.22 -6.13
C PRO A 62 27.06 0.29 -6.40
N ASN A 63 26.20 0.74 -7.30
CA ASN A 63 25.96 2.18 -7.50
C ASN A 63 24.95 2.70 -6.46
N VAL A 64 25.44 3.02 -5.25
CA VAL A 64 24.61 3.53 -4.15
C VAL A 64 24.46 5.05 -4.18
N ILE A 65 25.50 5.77 -4.63
CA ILE A 65 25.53 7.25 -4.64
C ILE A 65 24.54 7.81 -5.66
N SER A 66 24.46 7.19 -6.85
CA SER A 66 23.49 7.52 -7.89
C SER A 66 22.60 6.31 -8.15
N GLY A 67 21.82 5.94 -7.13
CA GLY A 67 20.91 4.80 -7.19
C GLY A 67 19.77 4.97 -8.19
N ILE A 68 18.81 4.03 -8.16
CA ILE A 68 17.61 4.09 -9.02
C ILE A 68 16.92 5.46 -8.85
N PRO A 69 16.66 6.20 -9.95
CA PRO A 69 16.06 7.52 -9.89
C PRO A 69 14.62 7.45 -9.39
N ILE A 70 14.15 8.54 -8.77
CA ILE A 70 12.81 8.65 -8.20
C ILE A 70 11.88 9.26 -9.25
N TYR A 71 10.94 8.48 -9.78
CA TYR A 71 9.93 8.94 -10.74
C TYR A 71 8.93 9.89 -10.07
N ARG A 72 8.62 11.01 -10.74
CA ARG A 72 7.77 12.08 -10.23
C ARG A 72 6.99 12.73 -11.37
N VAL A 73 5.74 13.11 -11.13
CA VAL A 73 4.80 13.69 -12.10
C VAL A 73 4.56 15.18 -11.82
N MET A 74 4.35 15.55 -10.55
CA MET A 74 4.18 16.93 -10.11
C MET A 74 5.25 17.35 -9.09
N ASP A 75 5.58 18.64 -9.05
CA ASP A 75 6.47 19.18 -8.03
C ASP A 75 5.78 19.40 -6.68
N ARG A 76 6.48 20.03 -5.73
CA ARG A 76 5.95 20.31 -4.38
C ARG A 76 4.87 21.40 -4.39
N GLN A 77 4.84 22.22 -5.44
CA GLN A 77 3.87 23.29 -5.66
C GLN A 77 2.65 22.79 -6.45
N GLY A 78 2.57 21.49 -6.72
CA GLY A 78 1.47 20.87 -7.45
C GLY A 78 1.47 21.18 -8.94
N GLN A 79 2.60 21.60 -9.52
CA GLN A 79 2.74 21.85 -10.96
C GLN A 79 3.20 20.56 -11.66
N ILE A 80 2.56 20.22 -12.78
CA ILE A 80 2.97 19.10 -13.62
C ILE A 80 4.32 19.39 -14.26
N ILE A 81 5.30 18.51 -14.03
CA ILE A 81 6.68 18.68 -14.50
C ILE A 81 6.79 18.32 -15.98
N ASN A 82 6.23 17.17 -16.37
CA ASN A 82 6.23 16.68 -17.74
C ASN A 82 4.79 16.43 -18.20
N PRO A 83 4.25 17.26 -19.12
CA PRO A 83 2.87 17.12 -19.60
C PRO A 83 2.54 15.77 -20.25
N SER A 84 3.54 15.04 -20.78
CA SER A 84 3.34 13.71 -21.36
C SER A 84 3.10 12.61 -20.32
N GLU A 85 3.46 12.86 -19.07
CA GLU A 85 3.30 11.94 -17.94
C GLU A 85 2.06 12.29 -17.08
N ASP A 86 1.34 13.36 -17.41
CA ASP A 86 0.11 13.74 -16.71
C ASP A 86 -0.99 12.70 -17.00
N PRO A 87 -1.51 11.99 -15.97
CA PRO A 87 -2.53 10.96 -16.19
C PRO A 87 -3.89 11.50 -16.60
N LYS A 88 -4.11 12.82 -16.61
CA LYS A 88 -5.39 13.47 -16.97
C LYS A 88 -6.57 12.86 -16.23
N ILE A 89 -6.39 12.59 -14.93
CA ILE A 89 -7.43 12.00 -14.08
C ILE A 89 -8.60 12.99 -13.97
N PRO A 90 -9.86 12.55 -14.18
CA PRO A 90 -11.02 13.42 -14.07
C PRO A 90 -11.14 14.08 -12.69
N LYS A 91 -11.63 15.32 -12.64
CA LYS A 91 -11.81 16.12 -11.42
C LYS A 91 -12.43 15.33 -10.27
N GLU A 92 -13.51 14.59 -10.52
CA GLU A 92 -14.22 13.81 -9.49
C GLU A 92 -13.31 12.77 -8.83
N LYS A 93 -12.49 12.07 -9.63
CA LYS A 93 -11.58 11.05 -9.11
C LYS A 93 -10.42 11.70 -8.33
N VAL A 94 -9.93 12.86 -8.74
CA VAL A 94 -8.94 13.63 -7.98
C VAL A 94 -9.50 14.16 -6.65
N LEU A 95 -10.74 14.65 -6.65
CA LEU A 95 -11.44 15.03 -5.41
C LEU A 95 -11.61 13.84 -4.48
N LYS A 96 -11.96 12.65 -5.02
CA LYS A 96 -11.99 11.41 -4.23
C LYS A 96 -10.62 11.12 -3.61
N PHE A 97 -9.50 11.33 -4.31
CA PHE A 97 -8.18 11.13 -3.74
C PHE A 97 -7.97 12.04 -2.52
N TYR A 98 -8.24 13.32 -2.70
CA TYR A 98 -8.06 14.33 -1.66
C TYR A 98 -8.95 14.09 -0.44
N HIS A 99 -10.24 13.83 -0.66
CA HIS A 99 -11.19 13.49 0.39
C HIS A 99 -10.78 12.23 1.15
N THR A 100 -10.30 11.20 0.46
CA THR A 100 -9.84 9.97 1.11
C THR A 100 -8.65 10.22 2.02
N MET A 101 -7.61 10.91 1.54
CA MET A 101 -6.41 11.19 2.34
C MET A 101 -6.72 12.08 3.56
N THR A 102 -7.55 13.12 3.37
CA THR A 102 -7.90 14.04 4.47
C THR A 102 -8.88 13.44 5.48
N LEU A 103 -9.78 12.55 5.04
CA LEU A 103 -10.64 11.79 5.95
C LEU A 103 -9.82 10.81 6.80
N LEU A 104 -8.87 10.10 6.19
CA LEU A 104 -7.90 9.25 6.90
C LEU A 104 -7.10 10.07 7.93
N ASN A 105 -6.53 11.21 7.52
CA ASN A 105 -5.79 12.09 8.43
C ASN A 105 -6.65 12.59 9.62
N THR A 106 -7.93 12.87 9.36
CA THR A 106 -8.89 13.28 10.40
C THR A 106 -9.20 12.14 11.37
N MET A 107 -9.41 10.92 10.85
CA MET A 107 -9.60 9.70 11.65
C MET A 107 -8.38 9.43 12.53
N ASP A 108 -7.18 9.53 11.95
CA ASP A 108 -5.93 9.31 12.67
C ASP A 108 -5.76 10.26 13.86
N ARG A 109 -6.06 11.55 13.69
CA ARG A 109 -5.98 12.53 14.79
C ARG A 109 -6.90 12.18 15.94
N ILE A 110 -8.13 11.74 15.65
CA ILE A 110 -9.14 11.42 16.65
C ILE A 110 -8.79 10.11 17.37
N LEU A 111 -8.43 9.06 16.63
CA LEU A 111 -8.10 7.76 17.22
C LEU A 111 -6.76 7.75 17.94
N TYR A 112 -5.77 8.51 17.47
CA TYR A 112 -4.52 8.69 18.20
C TYR A 112 -4.77 9.32 19.58
N GLU A 113 -5.58 10.38 19.65
CA GLU A 113 -5.95 11.01 20.92
C GLU A 113 -6.81 10.10 21.80
N SER A 114 -7.74 9.35 21.21
CA SER A 114 -8.51 8.32 21.92
C SER A 114 -7.60 7.30 22.62
N GLN A 115 -6.53 6.88 21.94
CA GLN A 115 -5.54 5.99 22.53
C GLN A 115 -4.77 6.67 23.68
N ARG A 116 -4.39 7.96 23.54
CA ARG A 116 -3.73 8.72 24.63
C ARG A 116 -4.60 8.84 25.89
N GLN A 117 -5.92 8.82 25.73
CA GLN A 117 -6.88 8.81 26.83
C GLN A 117 -7.18 7.39 27.37
N GLY A 118 -6.57 6.34 26.81
CA GLY A 118 -6.79 4.96 27.22
C GLY A 118 -8.14 4.36 26.79
N ARG A 119 -8.87 5.01 25.87
CA ARG A 119 -10.17 4.52 25.37
C ARG A 119 -10.01 3.34 24.42
N ILE A 120 -8.91 3.31 23.66
CA ILE A 120 -8.45 2.16 22.87
C ILE A 120 -7.03 1.77 23.29
N SER A 121 -6.66 0.51 23.07
CA SER A 121 -5.40 -0.04 23.59
C SER A 121 -4.17 0.37 22.76
N PHE A 122 -4.31 0.52 21.45
CA PHE A 122 -3.22 0.74 20.51
C PHE A 122 -3.69 1.52 19.29
N TYR A 123 -2.79 2.29 18.65
CA TYR A 123 -3.07 2.91 17.36
C TYR A 123 -1.78 3.19 16.56
N MET A 124 -1.92 3.27 15.24
CA MET A 124 -0.85 3.65 14.30
C MET A 124 -1.43 4.64 13.30
N THR A 125 -0.78 5.79 13.13
CA THR A 125 -1.22 6.82 12.18
C THR A 125 -0.57 6.60 10.81
N ASN A 126 -1.15 7.21 9.78
CA ASN A 126 -0.76 7.07 8.38
C ASN A 126 -0.09 8.35 7.82
N TYR A 127 0.37 9.24 8.70
CA TYR A 127 0.87 10.56 8.33
C TYR A 127 2.09 10.51 7.41
N GLY A 128 1.97 11.13 6.24
CA GLY A 128 2.99 11.18 5.18
C GLY A 128 2.83 10.08 4.14
N GLU A 129 2.09 9.02 4.45
CA GLU A 129 1.96 7.83 3.61
C GLU A 129 0.63 7.80 2.83
N GLU A 130 -0.28 8.76 3.07
CA GLU A 130 -1.64 8.75 2.51
C GLU A 130 -1.64 8.76 0.96
N GLY A 131 -0.66 9.43 0.35
CA GLY A 131 -0.47 9.47 -1.11
C GLY A 131 -0.16 8.10 -1.70
N THR A 132 0.66 7.30 -1.00
CA THR A 132 1.01 5.95 -1.44
C THR A 132 -0.19 5.01 -1.41
N HIS A 133 -1.01 5.09 -0.36
CA HIS A 133 -2.23 4.28 -0.25
C HIS A 133 -3.23 4.63 -1.34
N VAL A 134 -3.56 5.91 -1.48
CA VAL A 134 -4.64 6.38 -2.36
C VAL A 134 -4.24 6.31 -3.83
N GLY A 135 -3.00 6.70 -4.16
CA GLY A 135 -2.50 6.65 -5.53
C GLY A 135 -2.48 5.22 -6.08
N SER A 136 -2.00 4.26 -5.28
CA SER A 136 -1.88 2.86 -5.69
C SER A 136 -3.25 2.19 -5.83
N ILE A 137 -4.10 2.25 -4.80
CA ILE A 137 -5.41 1.58 -4.83
C ILE A 137 -6.34 2.14 -5.92
N ALA A 138 -6.21 3.44 -6.25
CA ALA A 138 -6.99 4.05 -7.31
C ALA A 138 -6.66 3.54 -8.72
N ALA A 139 -5.48 2.95 -8.90
CA ALA A 139 -5.02 2.37 -10.16
C ALA A 139 -5.47 0.91 -10.35
N LEU A 140 -5.80 0.23 -9.25
CA LEU A 140 -6.29 -1.15 -9.22
C LEU A 140 -7.79 -1.23 -9.54
N ASN A 141 -8.26 -2.43 -9.89
CA ASN A 141 -9.68 -2.74 -9.93
C ASN A 141 -10.21 -3.00 -8.50
N ASP A 142 -11.51 -2.84 -8.29
CA ASP A 142 -12.14 -3.09 -6.98
C ASP A 142 -12.03 -4.55 -6.53
N THR A 143 -11.86 -5.47 -7.49
CA THR A 143 -11.69 -6.91 -7.26
C THR A 143 -10.25 -7.37 -7.13
N ASP A 144 -9.26 -6.49 -7.37
CA ASP A 144 -7.86 -6.85 -7.18
C ASP A 144 -7.60 -7.08 -5.66
N LEU A 145 -7.06 -8.23 -5.30
CA LEU A 145 -6.83 -8.61 -3.90
C LEU A 145 -5.65 -7.84 -3.31
N VAL A 146 -5.84 -7.29 -2.11
CA VAL A 146 -4.82 -6.52 -1.40
C VAL A 146 -4.35 -7.27 -0.16
N PHE A 147 -3.04 -7.42 -0.04
CA PHE A 147 -2.36 -7.77 1.19
C PHE A 147 -1.61 -6.53 1.69
N GLY A 148 -1.76 -6.22 2.98
CA GLY A 148 -1.10 -5.09 3.63
C GLY A 148 -0.24 -5.53 4.81
N GLN A 149 0.36 -4.56 5.49
CA GLN A 149 1.11 -4.76 6.71
C GLN A 149 0.37 -4.19 7.91
N TYR A 150 0.32 -2.87 8.09
CA TYR A 150 -0.48 -2.21 9.14
C TYR A 150 -0.60 -0.69 8.93
N ARG A 151 -0.18 -0.18 7.77
CA ARG A 151 -0.31 1.25 7.41
C ARG A 151 -1.26 1.45 6.24
N GLU A 152 -1.93 0.42 5.75
CA GLU A 152 -2.69 0.50 4.49
C GLU A 152 -4.15 0.95 4.69
N ALA A 153 -4.48 1.63 5.80
CA ALA A 153 -5.86 2.05 6.09
C ALA A 153 -6.46 2.97 5.01
N GLY A 154 -5.62 3.74 4.31
CA GLY A 154 -6.05 4.55 3.16
C GLY A 154 -6.59 3.75 1.98
N VAL A 155 -6.16 2.49 1.82
CA VAL A 155 -6.66 1.56 0.81
C VAL A 155 -8.12 1.22 1.09
N LEU A 156 -8.42 0.82 2.33
CA LEU A 156 -9.78 0.52 2.77
C LEU A 156 -10.67 1.77 2.71
N MET A 157 -10.16 2.93 3.13
CA MET A 157 -10.87 4.20 3.05
C MET A 157 -11.27 4.53 1.60
N TYR A 158 -10.34 4.34 0.63
CA TYR A 158 -10.63 4.58 -0.78
C TYR A 158 -11.68 3.62 -1.36
N ARG A 159 -11.66 2.34 -0.91
CA ARG A 159 -12.67 1.33 -1.23
C ARG A 159 -13.99 1.50 -0.46
N GLY A 160 -14.19 2.65 0.21
CA GLY A 160 -15.44 2.98 0.89
C GLY A 160 -15.72 2.06 2.07
N TYR A 161 -14.68 1.68 2.82
CA TYR A 161 -14.86 0.98 4.10
C TYR A 161 -15.51 1.94 5.11
N PRO A 162 -16.62 1.54 5.77
CA PRO A 162 -17.32 2.41 6.71
C PRO A 162 -16.43 2.83 7.88
N LEU A 163 -16.54 4.09 8.30
CA LEU A 163 -15.86 4.59 9.49
C LEU A 163 -16.23 3.77 10.72
N ASP A 164 -17.50 3.38 10.85
CA ASP A 164 -18.00 2.57 11.97
C ASP A 164 -17.25 1.25 12.10
N LEU A 165 -16.82 0.63 10.99
CA LEU A 165 -16.07 -0.61 11.01
C LEU A 165 -14.58 -0.42 11.33
N PHE A 166 -13.98 0.72 10.95
CA PHE A 166 -12.65 1.10 11.46
C PHE A 166 -12.70 1.26 12.99
N MET A 167 -13.71 1.99 13.48
CA MET A 167 -13.89 2.22 14.91
C MET A 167 -14.20 0.91 15.64
N ALA A 168 -15.09 0.08 15.11
CA ALA A 168 -15.48 -1.19 15.71
C ALA A 168 -14.28 -2.10 15.94
N GLN A 169 -13.39 -2.23 14.95
CA GLN A 169 -12.17 -3.01 15.06
C GLN A 169 -11.21 -2.43 16.11
N CYS A 170 -11.01 -1.11 16.15
CA CYS A 170 -10.15 -0.47 17.15
C CYS A 170 -10.70 -0.56 18.57
N TYR A 171 -12.02 -0.51 18.75
CA TYR A 171 -12.66 -0.72 20.05
C TYR A 171 -12.81 -2.21 20.39
N GLY A 172 -12.69 -3.11 19.42
CA GLY A 172 -13.06 -4.52 19.57
C GLY A 172 -14.50 -4.67 20.08
N ASN A 173 -15.42 -3.86 19.56
CA ASN A 173 -16.83 -3.88 19.96
C ASN A 173 -17.62 -4.93 19.15
N ALA A 174 -18.90 -5.14 19.48
CA ALA A 174 -19.73 -6.17 18.87
C ALA A 174 -20.00 -6.00 17.36
N LEU A 175 -19.77 -4.80 16.81
CA LEU A 175 -19.87 -4.56 15.38
C LEU A 175 -18.62 -4.96 14.61
N ASP A 176 -17.53 -5.34 15.29
CA ASP A 176 -16.29 -5.75 14.64
C ASP A 176 -16.48 -7.11 13.93
N PRO A 177 -16.33 -7.18 12.60
CA PRO A 177 -16.36 -8.45 11.89
C PRO A 177 -15.24 -9.41 12.35
N GLY A 178 -14.14 -8.86 12.89
CA GLY A 178 -13.04 -9.60 13.52
C GLY A 178 -13.34 -10.09 14.95
N LYS A 179 -14.54 -9.82 15.47
CA LYS A 179 -15.04 -10.26 16.78
C LYS A 179 -14.16 -9.82 17.95
N GLY A 180 -13.47 -8.69 17.83
CA GLY A 180 -12.62 -8.13 18.88
C GLY A 180 -11.39 -8.97 19.23
N ARG A 181 -10.97 -9.89 18.34
CA ARG A 181 -9.89 -10.86 18.63
C ARG A 181 -8.49 -10.33 18.37
N GLN A 182 -8.37 -9.37 17.45
CA GLN A 182 -7.07 -8.82 17.05
C GLN A 182 -6.83 -7.45 17.70
N MET A 183 -5.55 -7.07 17.76
CA MET A 183 -5.12 -5.75 18.19
C MET A 183 -5.72 -4.66 17.26
N PRO A 184 -6.00 -3.44 17.76
CA PRO A 184 -6.43 -2.33 16.91
C PRO A 184 -5.52 -2.12 15.69
N VAL A 185 -6.10 -1.62 14.60
CA VAL A 185 -5.45 -1.39 13.29
C VAL A 185 -5.23 -2.68 12.47
N HIS A 186 -5.63 -3.84 12.99
CA HIS A 186 -5.60 -5.10 12.24
C HIS A 186 -6.88 -5.30 11.41
N TYR A 187 -7.08 -4.41 10.45
CA TYR A 187 -8.27 -4.41 9.62
C TYR A 187 -8.31 -5.58 8.62
N GLY A 188 -9.52 -5.96 8.20
CA GLY A 188 -9.77 -6.95 7.17
C GLY A 188 -11.17 -6.77 6.59
N CYS A 189 -11.34 -6.97 5.29
CA CYS A 189 -12.65 -6.86 4.65
C CYS A 189 -12.71 -7.73 3.38
N MET A 190 -13.40 -8.87 3.48
CA MET A 190 -13.59 -9.80 2.37
C MET A 190 -14.33 -9.13 1.19
N GLU A 191 -15.43 -8.40 1.47
CA GLU A 191 -16.23 -7.71 0.45
C GLU A 191 -15.42 -6.70 -0.39
N ARG A 192 -14.34 -6.17 0.18
CA ARG A 192 -13.45 -5.18 -0.45
C ARG A 192 -12.11 -5.78 -0.81
N ASN A 193 -12.00 -7.11 -0.89
CA ASN A 193 -10.78 -7.82 -1.26
C ASN A 193 -9.54 -7.31 -0.52
N PHE A 194 -9.66 -7.09 0.78
CA PHE A 194 -8.56 -6.67 1.65
C PHE A 194 -8.35 -7.75 2.70
N VAL A 195 -7.24 -8.48 2.57
CA VAL A 195 -6.92 -9.59 3.48
C VAL A 195 -6.59 -9.04 4.85
N THR A 196 -7.07 -9.73 5.90
CA THR A 196 -6.89 -9.32 7.27
C THR A 196 -5.41 -9.19 7.62
N ILE A 197 -5.06 -8.05 8.22
CA ILE A 197 -3.72 -7.77 8.73
C ILE A 197 -3.32 -8.75 9.84
N SER A 198 -2.02 -9.06 9.88
CA SER A 198 -1.34 -9.76 10.97
C SER A 198 -0.08 -9.01 11.39
N SER A 199 0.27 -9.03 12.68
CA SER A 199 1.45 -8.32 13.21
C SER A 199 2.82 -8.81 12.67
N PRO A 200 3.07 -10.12 12.46
CA PRO A 200 4.37 -10.59 11.96
C PRO A 200 4.76 -9.94 10.63
N LEU A 201 5.91 -9.27 10.62
CA LEU A 201 6.37 -8.54 9.44
C LEU A 201 6.67 -9.50 8.29
N ALA A 202 6.29 -9.09 7.07
CA ALA A 202 6.57 -9.77 5.81
C ALA A 202 5.96 -11.18 5.64
N THR A 203 5.18 -11.74 6.56
CA THR A 203 4.50 -13.03 6.32
C THR A 203 3.49 -12.98 5.17
N GLN A 204 3.03 -11.78 4.82
CA GLN A 204 2.20 -11.51 3.65
C GLN A 204 3.00 -11.42 2.33
N ILE A 205 4.33 -11.36 2.40
CA ILE A 205 5.25 -11.35 1.25
C ILE A 205 6.07 -12.64 1.31
N PRO A 206 5.76 -13.68 0.51
CA PRO A 206 6.51 -14.93 0.62
C PRO A 206 7.97 -14.84 0.15
N GLN A 207 8.41 -13.80 -0.60
CA GLN A 207 9.77 -13.73 -1.19
C GLN A 207 10.35 -12.31 -1.41
N ALA A 208 11.69 -12.22 -1.25
CA ALA A 208 12.68 -11.26 -1.78
C ALA A 208 12.48 -9.73 -1.60
N ALA A 209 13.46 -9.08 -0.94
CA ALA A 209 13.46 -7.63 -0.62
C ALA A 209 13.99 -6.70 -1.73
N ARG A 210 14.49 -7.20 -2.87
CA ARG A 210 15.12 -6.38 -3.93
C ARG A 210 14.77 -6.95 -5.30
N GLY A 211 14.55 -6.11 -6.31
CA GLY A 211 13.90 -6.57 -7.54
C GLY A 211 14.80 -7.17 -8.64
N PRO A 212 15.77 -6.41 -9.22
CA PRO A 212 16.46 -6.86 -10.42
C PRO A 212 17.24 -8.18 -10.27
N GLY A 213 17.81 -8.43 -9.08
CA GLY A 213 18.51 -9.69 -8.78
C GLY A 213 17.61 -10.92 -8.75
N TYR A 214 16.28 -10.74 -8.70
CA TYR A 214 15.28 -11.80 -8.75
C TYR A 214 14.49 -11.78 -10.07
N GLY A 215 14.94 -11.00 -11.06
CA GLY A 215 14.25 -10.84 -12.34
C GLY A 215 12.98 -9.99 -12.26
N LEU A 216 12.76 -9.22 -11.17
CA LEU A 216 11.58 -8.36 -11.02
C LEU A 216 11.81 -7.02 -11.74
N LEU A 217 10.87 -6.64 -12.61
CA LEU A 217 10.83 -5.29 -13.17
C LEU A 217 10.54 -4.29 -12.04
N SER A 218 11.45 -3.33 -11.86
CA SER A 218 11.49 -2.48 -10.67
C SER A 218 11.48 -1.00 -11.02
N ILE A 219 10.73 -0.20 -10.27
CA ILE A 219 10.71 1.25 -10.36
C ILE A 219 10.69 1.86 -8.96
N ARG A 220 11.31 3.03 -8.81
CA ARG A 220 11.24 3.87 -7.61
C ARG A 220 10.42 5.12 -7.92
N VAL A 221 9.49 5.47 -7.04
CA VAL A 221 8.56 6.60 -7.22
C VAL A 221 8.58 7.53 -6.02
N ASP A 222 8.23 8.79 -6.25
CA ASP A 222 7.94 9.76 -5.19
C ASP A 222 6.60 9.40 -4.53
N GLY A 223 6.64 8.91 -3.29
CA GLY A 223 5.46 8.49 -2.54
C GLY A 223 4.57 9.65 -2.06
N ASN A 224 5.10 10.88 -2.06
CA ASN A 224 4.33 12.09 -1.78
C ASN A 224 3.64 12.64 -3.04
N ASP A 225 3.94 12.06 -4.21
CA ASP A 225 3.27 12.34 -5.48
C ASP A 225 2.21 11.26 -5.79
N VAL A 226 0.96 11.57 -5.48
CA VAL A 226 -0.16 10.65 -5.73
C VAL A 226 -0.30 10.26 -7.21
N PHE A 227 0.10 11.12 -8.15
CA PHE A 227 0.03 10.82 -9.59
C PHE A 227 1.19 9.92 -10.04
N ALA A 228 2.39 10.11 -9.48
CA ALA A 228 3.52 9.22 -9.76
C ALA A 228 3.24 7.79 -9.27
N VAL A 229 2.71 7.67 -8.04
CA VAL A 229 2.27 6.38 -7.48
C VAL A 229 1.17 5.76 -8.35
N TYR A 230 0.17 6.55 -8.75
CA TYR A 230 -0.91 6.10 -9.61
C TYR A 230 -0.40 5.56 -10.95
N ASN A 231 0.45 6.31 -11.67
CA ASN A 231 0.99 5.93 -12.96
C ASN A 231 1.78 4.62 -12.89
N ALA A 232 2.72 4.55 -11.95
CA ALA A 232 3.55 3.36 -11.77
C ALA A 232 2.70 2.13 -11.42
N THR A 233 1.72 2.29 -10.52
CA THR A 233 0.81 1.19 -10.15
C THR A 233 -0.09 0.79 -11.32
N LYS A 234 -0.59 1.76 -12.10
CA LYS A 234 -1.48 1.50 -13.23
C LYS A 234 -0.77 0.69 -14.31
N GLU A 235 0.46 1.07 -14.62
CA GLU A 235 1.26 0.36 -15.62
C GLU A 235 1.75 -1.01 -15.11
N ALA A 236 2.20 -1.09 -13.86
CA ALA A 236 2.56 -2.36 -13.23
C ALA A 236 1.37 -3.34 -13.23
N ARG A 237 0.17 -2.89 -12.88
CA ARG A 237 -1.05 -3.70 -12.90
C ARG A 237 -1.42 -4.14 -14.31
N ARG A 238 -1.33 -3.24 -15.31
CA ARG A 238 -1.62 -3.55 -16.72
C ARG A 238 -0.67 -4.63 -17.25
N ARG A 239 0.61 -4.52 -16.97
CA ARG A 239 1.62 -5.47 -17.45
C ARG A 239 1.62 -6.77 -16.65
N ALA A 240 1.47 -6.73 -15.33
CA ALA A 240 1.43 -7.93 -14.50
C ALA A 240 0.32 -8.90 -14.95
N VAL A 241 -0.87 -8.38 -15.24
CA VAL A 241 -1.99 -9.22 -15.72
C VAL A 241 -1.79 -9.71 -17.16
N ALA A 242 -1.12 -8.95 -18.02
CA ALA A 242 -0.94 -9.29 -19.43
C ALA A 242 0.26 -10.21 -19.69
N GLU A 243 1.32 -10.07 -18.89
CA GLU A 243 2.62 -10.71 -19.08
C GLU A 243 2.89 -11.79 -18.02
N ASN A 244 1.97 -11.96 -17.04
CA ASN A 244 2.09 -12.90 -15.92
C ASN A 244 3.44 -12.79 -15.19
N GLN A 245 3.97 -11.57 -15.06
CA GLN A 245 5.23 -11.31 -14.38
C GLN A 245 5.08 -10.30 -13.24
N PRO A 246 5.84 -10.45 -12.15
CA PRO A 246 5.81 -9.54 -11.02
C PRO A 246 6.50 -8.20 -11.28
N PHE A 247 6.03 -7.16 -10.60
CA PHE A 247 6.59 -5.81 -10.62
C PHE A 247 6.84 -5.33 -9.20
N LEU A 248 7.95 -4.64 -8.98
CA LEU A 248 8.30 -4.00 -7.72
C LEU A 248 8.22 -2.48 -7.85
N VAL A 249 7.42 -1.84 -7.01
CA VAL A 249 7.33 -0.37 -6.91
C VAL A 249 7.82 0.02 -5.52
N GLU A 250 8.94 0.74 -5.45
CA GLU A 250 9.46 1.33 -4.21
C GLU A 250 9.00 2.79 -4.13
N ALA A 251 8.03 3.08 -3.26
CA ALA A 251 7.56 4.45 -3.03
C ALA A 251 8.36 5.11 -1.91
N MET A 252 9.13 6.14 -2.25
CA MET A 252 9.90 6.91 -1.28
C MET A 252 8.99 7.90 -0.57
N THR A 253 8.82 7.74 0.74
CA THR A 253 8.01 8.62 1.57
C THR A 253 8.72 8.88 2.89
N TYR A 254 8.11 9.68 3.76
CA TYR A 254 8.60 9.97 5.09
C TYR A 254 7.51 9.70 6.12
N ARG A 255 7.81 8.88 7.13
CA ARG A 255 6.89 8.58 8.23
C ARG A 255 6.80 9.79 9.16
N ILE A 256 5.85 10.69 8.95
CA ILE A 256 5.75 11.94 9.72
C ILE A 256 5.38 11.66 11.18
N GLY A 257 4.42 10.76 11.41
CA GLY A 257 4.02 10.33 12.75
C GLY A 257 5.06 9.44 13.45
N HIS A 258 4.85 9.18 14.75
CA HIS A 258 5.56 8.13 15.47
C HIS A 258 5.33 6.74 14.83
N HIS A 259 6.16 5.77 15.20
CA HIS A 259 5.98 4.38 14.74
C HIS A 259 4.61 3.83 15.14
N SER A 260 4.18 4.10 16.37
CA SER A 260 2.87 3.77 16.92
C SER A 260 2.62 4.63 18.15
N THR A 261 1.51 4.41 18.83
CA THR A 261 1.25 5.01 20.15
C THR A 261 2.18 4.51 21.26
N SER A 262 2.97 3.47 21.02
CA SER A 262 3.96 2.94 21.97
C SER A 262 5.37 3.46 21.71
N ASP A 263 5.53 4.39 20.76
CA ASP A 263 6.80 4.94 20.32
C ASP A 263 6.87 6.45 20.58
N ASP A 264 8.04 6.91 21.01
CA ASP A 264 8.40 8.32 21.00
C ASP A 264 9.57 8.52 20.05
N SER A 265 9.26 9.01 18.85
CA SER A 265 10.28 9.20 17.82
C SER A 265 11.26 10.32 18.11
N SER A 266 10.96 11.23 19.05
CA SER A 266 11.90 12.31 19.40
C SER A 266 13.18 11.77 20.05
N ALA A 267 13.13 10.54 20.58
CA ALA A 267 14.29 9.87 21.15
C ALA A 267 15.37 9.48 20.12
N TYR A 268 15.05 9.43 18.81
CA TYR A 268 15.98 8.91 17.80
C TYR A 268 15.94 9.63 16.44
N ARG A 269 15.17 10.70 16.28
CA ARG A 269 15.22 11.57 15.10
C ARG A 269 14.87 13.01 15.44
N SER A 270 15.33 13.95 14.61
CA SER A 270 15.12 15.37 14.84
C SER A 270 13.67 15.79 14.58
N VAL A 271 13.14 16.64 15.46
CA VAL A 271 11.84 17.30 15.26
C VAL A 271 11.88 18.24 14.05
N ASP A 272 13.04 18.86 13.75
CA ASP A 272 13.20 19.75 12.59
C ASP A 272 13.09 18.98 11.27
N GLU A 273 13.63 17.76 11.23
CA GLU A 273 13.49 16.87 10.07
C GLU A 273 12.02 16.50 9.85
N VAL A 274 11.29 16.13 10.90
CA VAL A 274 9.85 15.83 10.81
C VAL A 274 9.06 17.05 10.34
N ASN A 275 9.35 18.23 10.90
CA ASN A 275 8.72 19.49 10.52
C ASN A 275 8.99 19.88 9.07
N TYR A 276 10.18 19.57 8.54
CA TYR A 276 10.49 19.77 7.13
C TYR A 276 9.52 18.99 6.24
N TRP A 277 9.35 17.69 6.50
CA TRP A 277 8.45 16.85 5.69
C TRP A 277 6.99 17.28 5.83
N ASP A 278 6.52 17.52 7.06
CA ASP A 278 5.14 17.96 7.32
C ASP A 278 4.78 19.27 6.62
N LYS A 279 5.70 20.25 6.62
CA LYS A 279 5.43 21.59 6.08
C LYS A 279 5.80 21.75 4.61
N GLN A 280 6.86 21.08 4.14
CA GLN A 280 7.46 21.35 2.84
C GLN A 280 7.11 20.30 1.77
N ASP A 281 6.87 19.04 2.16
CA ASP A 281 6.66 17.95 1.20
C ASP A 281 5.72 16.88 1.78
N HIS A 282 4.42 17.17 1.74
CA HIS A 282 3.35 16.30 2.22
C HIS A 282 2.37 16.00 1.06
N PRO A 283 1.90 14.74 0.88
CA PRO A 283 1.02 14.36 -0.23
C PRO A 283 -0.30 15.14 -0.30
N ILE A 284 -0.98 15.35 0.84
CA ILE A 284 -2.19 16.16 0.94
C ILE A 284 -1.94 17.60 0.47
N SER A 285 -0.88 18.25 0.96
CA SER A 285 -0.54 19.63 0.58
C SER A 285 -0.25 19.75 -0.92
N ARG A 286 0.53 18.81 -1.48
CA ARG A 286 0.85 18.80 -2.91
C ARG A 286 -0.39 18.65 -3.79
N LEU A 287 -1.27 17.70 -3.46
CA LEU A 287 -2.51 17.52 -4.22
C LEU A 287 -3.45 18.72 -4.08
N ARG A 288 -3.53 19.35 -2.90
CA ARG A 288 -4.29 20.59 -2.71
C ARG A 288 -3.79 21.68 -3.64
N HIS A 289 -2.46 21.90 -3.72
CA HIS A 289 -1.89 22.91 -4.62
C HIS A 289 -2.25 22.64 -6.08
N TYR A 290 -2.15 21.38 -6.54
CA TYR A 290 -2.58 21.00 -7.88
C TYR A 290 -4.05 21.38 -8.14
N MET A 291 -4.96 21.04 -7.22
CA MET A 291 -6.38 21.34 -7.38
C MET A 291 -6.69 22.85 -7.34
N LEU A 292 -5.94 23.64 -6.57
CA LEU A 292 -6.05 25.11 -6.58
C LEU A 292 -5.67 25.67 -7.96
N HIS A 293 -4.58 25.19 -8.57
CA HIS A 293 -4.16 25.62 -9.91
C HIS A 293 -5.18 25.25 -11.00
N GLN A 294 -5.89 24.12 -10.83
CA GLN A 294 -6.96 23.71 -11.74
C GLN A 294 -8.31 24.42 -11.49
N GLY A 295 -8.44 25.21 -10.42
CA GLY A 295 -9.73 25.80 -10.01
C GLY A 295 -10.75 24.74 -9.55
N TRP A 296 -10.27 23.60 -9.03
CA TRP A 296 -11.12 22.48 -8.60
C TRP A 296 -11.41 22.48 -7.11
N TRP A 297 -10.61 23.21 -6.35
CA TRP A 297 -10.70 23.35 -4.90
C TRP A 297 -10.47 24.81 -4.51
N ASP A 298 -10.97 25.22 -3.35
CA ASP A 298 -10.76 26.54 -2.76
C ASP A 298 -10.83 26.49 -1.22
N ASP A 299 -10.54 27.62 -0.56
CA ASP A 299 -10.53 27.72 0.90
C ASP A 299 -11.91 27.55 1.56
N GLU A 300 -13.00 27.87 0.84
CA GLU A 300 -14.35 27.69 1.36
C GLU A 300 -14.72 26.20 1.36
N GLN A 301 -14.46 25.51 0.25
CA GLN A 301 -14.62 24.07 0.12
C GLN A 301 -13.76 23.31 1.13
N GLU A 302 -12.51 23.75 1.36
CA GLU A 302 -11.62 23.20 2.40
C GLU A 302 -12.25 23.31 3.79
N LYS A 303 -12.78 24.48 4.18
CA LYS A 303 -13.43 24.68 5.48
C LYS A 303 -14.68 23.82 5.63
N ILE A 304 -15.52 23.76 4.60
CA ILE A 304 -16.75 22.94 4.59
C ILE A 304 -16.39 21.46 4.75
N TRP A 305 -15.45 20.96 3.95
CA TRP A 305 -15.02 19.57 4.00
C TRP A 305 -14.37 19.20 5.33
N ARG A 306 -13.50 20.05 5.88
CA ARG A 306 -12.86 19.82 7.18
C ARG A 306 -13.88 19.72 8.32
N LYS A 307 -14.93 20.56 8.30
CA LYS A 307 -16.04 20.47 9.25
C LYS A 307 -16.84 19.18 9.06
N LYS A 308 -17.16 18.82 7.82
CA LYS A 308 -17.92 17.62 7.47
C LYS A 308 -17.18 16.34 7.85
N SER A 309 -15.93 16.19 7.45
CA SER A 309 -15.08 15.03 7.74
C SER A 309 -14.92 14.83 9.26
N ARG A 310 -14.64 15.90 10.01
CA ARG A 310 -14.58 15.82 11.48
C ARG A 310 -15.91 15.35 12.07
N LYS A 311 -17.04 15.88 11.60
CA LYS A 311 -18.36 15.46 12.07
C LYS A 311 -18.61 13.98 11.81
N MET A 312 -18.36 13.49 10.58
CA MET A 312 -18.51 12.08 10.21
C MET A 312 -17.68 11.14 11.10
N VAL A 313 -16.42 11.50 11.35
CA VAL A 313 -15.52 10.69 12.19
C VAL A 313 -15.97 10.70 13.65
N MET A 314 -16.39 11.85 14.19
CA MET A 314 -16.89 11.94 15.56
C MET A 314 -18.20 11.18 15.75
N GLU A 315 -19.12 11.21 14.78
CA GLU A 315 -20.37 10.42 14.83
C GLU A 315 -20.06 8.92 14.92
N ALA A 316 -19.18 8.40 14.04
CA ALA A 316 -18.74 7.01 14.06
C ALA A 316 -18.02 6.65 15.37
N PHE A 317 -17.17 7.56 15.88
CA PHE A 317 -16.43 7.38 17.13
C PHE A 317 -17.37 7.25 18.34
N GLU A 318 -18.31 8.19 18.48
CA GLU A 318 -19.27 8.20 19.58
C GLU A 318 -20.23 7.01 19.52
N GLU A 319 -20.61 6.56 18.32
CA GLU A 319 -21.40 5.34 18.18
C GLU A 319 -20.59 4.12 18.64
N ALA A 320 -19.35 3.97 18.16
CA ALA A 320 -18.52 2.81 18.46
C ALA A 320 -18.18 2.68 19.96
N GLU A 321 -17.98 3.81 20.65
CA GLU A 321 -17.70 3.85 22.08
C GLU A 321 -18.88 3.38 22.94
N ARG A 322 -20.11 3.59 22.45
CA ARG A 322 -21.34 3.19 23.14
C ARG A 322 -21.70 1.72 22.95
N LYS A 323 -21.08 1.02 21.99
CA LYS A 323 -21.38 -0.39 21.72
C LYS A 323 -20.69 -1.29 22.75
N GLN A 324 -21.40 -2.33 23.16
CA GLN A 324 -20.83 -3.41 23.97
C GLN A 324 -19.77 -4.18 23.18
N LYS A 325 -18.94 -4.93 23.90
CA LYS A 325 -18.00 -5.90 23.36
C LYS A 325 -18.76 -7.14 22.85
N PRO A 326 -18.19 -7.90 21.89
CA PRO A 326 -18.80 -9.12 21.39
C PRO A 326 -19.02 -10.14 22.51
N LYS A 327 -19.90 -11.11 22.26
CA LYS A 327 -20.13 -12.23 23.19
C LYS A 327 -18.83 -12.97 23.54
N LEU A 328 -18.66 -13.35 24.80
CA LEU A 328 -17.44 -14.02 25.28
C LEU A 328 -17.21 -15.38 24.61
N GLU A 329 -18.28 -16.07 24.18
CA GLU A 329 -18.23 -17.32 23.43
C GLU A 329 -17.46 -17.19 22.12
N HIS A 330 -17.39 -15.98 21.54
CA HIS A 330 -16.60 -15.73 20.35
C HIS A 330 -15.09 -15.92 20.57
N MET A 331 -14.60 -15.98 21.80
CA MET A 331 -13.21 -16.37 22.08
C MET A 331 -12.89 -17.80 21.61
N PHE A 332 -13.88 -18.70 21.56
CA PHE A 332 -13.67 -20.12 21.24
C PHE A 332 -14.02 -20.50 19.79
N THR A 333 -14.79 -19.66 19.10
CA THR A 333 -15.22 -19.94 17.71
C THR A 333 -14.14 -19.57 16.70
N ASP A 334 -14.21 -20.15 15.50
CA ASP A 334 -13.29 -19.94 14.36
C ASP A 334 -11.80 -20.29 14.60
N VAL A 335 -11.45 -20.90 15.74
CA VAL A 335 -10.12 -21.54 15.92
C VAL A 335 -9.93 -22.66 14.90
N TYR A 336 -11.00 -23.42 14.66
CA TYR A 336 -11.16 -24.37 13.58
C TYR A 336 -12.51 -24.11 12.91
N SER A 337 -12.72 -24.63 11.69
CA SER A 337 -14.02 -24.54 11.01
C SER A 337 -15.16 -25.15 11.84
N GLU A 338 -14.89 -26.28 12.50
CA GLU A 338 -15.79 -26.89 13.47
C GLU A 338 -15.10 -26.95 14.84
N MET A 339 -15.80 -26.47 15.87
CA MET A 339 -15.25 -26.41 17.23
C MET A 339 -15.01 -27.83 17.78
N PRO A 340 -13.75 -28.22 18.07
CA PRO A 340 -13.44 -29.55 18.60
C PRO A 340 -14.12 -29.79 19.96
N VAL A 341 -14.41 -31.05 20.28
CA VAL A 341 -15.10 -31.42 21.54
C VAL A 341 -14.37 -30.90 22.78
N GLN A 342 -13.04 -30.87 22.76
CA GLN A 342 -12.26 -30.33 23.88
C GLN A 342 -12.41 -28.81 24.01
N LEU A 343 -12.52 -28.09 22.89
CA LEU A 343 -12.72 -26.64 22.89
C LEU A 343 -14.15 -26.28 23.37
N LYS A 344 -15.16 -27.09 22.99
CA LYS A 344 -16.52 -27.00 23.57
C LYS A 344 -16.53 -27.19 25.09
N LYS A 345 -15.72 -28.11 25.61
CA LYS A 345 -15.59 -28.31 27.07
C LYS A 345 -14.96 -27.10 27.76
N GLN A 346 -13.97 -26.46 27.14
CA GLN A 346 -13.34 -25.24 27.67
C GLN A 346 -14.33 -24.07 27.71
N GLU A 347 -15.10 -23.86 26.64
CA GLU A 347 -16.20 -22.88 26.60
C GLU A 347 -17.21 -23.14 27.74
N GLN A 348 -17.70 -24.37 27.88
CA GLN A 348 -18.61 -24.74 28.98
C GLN A 348 -17.99 -24.51 30.37
N SER A 349 -16.68 -24.73 30.52
CA SER A 349 -15.96 -24.47 31.76
C SER A 349 -15.96 -22.98 32.09
N LEU A 350 -15.69 -22.10 31.11
CA LEU A 350 -15.78 -20.65 31.30
C LEU A 350 -17.20 -20.24 31.69
N MET A 351 -18.22 -20.74 30.99
CA MET A 351 -19.61 -20.36 31.29
C MET A 351 -20.05 -20.81 32.69
N LYS A 352 -19.54 -21.94 33.20
CA LYS A 352 -19.73 -22.34 34.60
C LYS A 352 -18.99 -21.43 35.57
N HIS A 353 -17.75 -21.05 35.24
CA HIS A 353 -16.95 -20.13 36.03
C HIS A 353 -17.63 -18.76 36.18
N LEU A 354 -18.09 -18.18 35.07
CA LEU A 354 -18.76 -16.86 35.06
C LEU A 354 -20.11 -16.88 35.80
N LYS A 355 -20.78 -18.03 35.91
CA LYS A 355 -21.98 -18.15 36.76
C LYS A 355 -21.66 -18.09 38.26
N LEU A 356 -20.47 -18.52 38.66
CA LEU A 356 -20.06 -18.59 40.07
C LEU A 356 -19.24 -17.39 40.51
N TYR A 357 -18.48 -16.79 39.60
CA TYR A 357 -17.49 -15.74 39.89
C TYR A 357 -17.67 -14.51 39.00
N GLY A 358 -18.85 -14.35 38.39
CA GLY A 358 -19.12 -13.33 37.38
C GLY A 358 -18.93 -11.90 37.92
N GLU A 359 -19.09 -11.69 39.22
CA GLU A 359 -18.87 -10.40 39.88
C GLU A 359 -17.41 -9.91 39.80
N HIS A 360 -16.46 -10.81 39.51
CA HIS A 360 -15.04 -10.46 39.35
C HIS A 360 -14.66 -10.11 37.91
N TYR A 361 -15.63 -10.15 36.97
CA TYR A 361 -15.40 -9.89 35.55
C TYR A 361 -16.24 -8.71 35.06
N PRO A 362 -15.77 -7.96 34.03
CA PRO A 362 -16.45 -6.79 33.50
C PRO A 362 -17.63 -7.14 32.56
N LEU A 363 -18.56 -7.99 33.01
CA LEU A 363 -19.60 -8.59 32.17
C LEU A 363 -20.61 -7.58 31.60
N ASP A 364 -20.85 -6.45 32.27
CA ASP A 364 -21.79 -5.42 31.80
C ASP A 364 -21.37 -4.77 30.48
N SER A 365 -20.08 -4.84 30.15
CA SER A 365 -19.52 -4.30 28.91
C SER A 365 -19.66 -5.25 27.72
N TYR A 366 -20.09 -6.49 27.90
CA TYR A 366 -20.17 -7.52 26.86
C TYR A 366 -21.63 -7.81 26.48
N GLU A 367 -21.85 -8.16 25.22
CA GLU A 367 -23.14 -8.70 24.78
C GLU A 367 -23.43 -10.05 25.47
N LYS A 368 -24.72 -10.30 25.72
CA LYS A 368 -25.22 -11.52 26.36
C LYS A 368 -25.52 -12.64 25.37
#